data_AF-A0AAD6W2T4-F1
#
_entry.id   AF-A0AAD6W2T4-F1
#
_cell.length_a   1.000
_cell.length_b   1.000
_cell.length_c   1.000
_cell.angle_alpha   90.00
_cell.angle_beta   90.00
_cell.angle_gamma   90.00
#
_symmetry.space_group_name_H-M   'P 1'
#
loop_
_entity.id
_entity.type
_entity.pdbx_description
1 polymer ?
#
loop_
_entity_poly.entity_id
_entity_poly.type
_entity_poly.pdbx_seq_one_letter_code
_entity_poly.pdbx_strand_id
1 'polypeptide(L)'
;MGDNNDAFMRNQNAAVRGTTKGQNRANVLQLKLIGQSHPTGLTTNLLKLFEPRLPLEFKPPPEKRKCPPYSGMAQFVSNFAEPGDLEYAPPIKEAETRVEFSTYYICSILFLWFLITIL
;
A
#
# COMPACT_ATOMS: atom_id res chain seq x y z
N MET A 1 -41.04 -51.01 -23.56
CA MET A 1 -39.60 -50.73 -23.60
C MET A 1 -39.41 -49.26 -23.99
N GLY A 2 -39.05 -48.39 -23.03
CA GLY A 2 -38.70 -46.99 -23.31
C GLY A 2 -37.19 -46.88 -23.41
N ASP A 3 -36.70 -46.50 -24.59
CA ASP A 3 -35.27 -46.35 -24.87
C ASP A 3 -34.82 -44.94 -24.42
N ASN A 4 -34.09 -44.90 -23.31
CA ASN A 4 -33.66 -43.71 -22.58
C ASN A 4 -32.28 -43.19 -23.04
N ASN A 5 -31.98 -43.16 -24.34
CA ASN A 5 -30.62 -42.86 -24.81
C ASN A 5 -30.37 -41.46 -25.40
N ASP A 6 -31.31 -40.53 -25.32
CA ASP A 6 -31.14 -39.20 -25.93
C ASP A 6 -30.78 -38.06 -24.95
N ALA A 7 -30.56 -38.34 -23.66
CA ALA A 7 -30.26 -37.31 -22.66
C ALA A 7 -28.77 -36.92 -22.60
N PHE A 8 -27.86 -37.79 -23.05
CA PHE A 8 -26.41 -37.56 -22.95
C PHE A 8 -25.80 -36.77 -24.12
N MET A 9 -26.58 -36.51 -25.19
CA MET A 9 -26.08 -35.83 -26.39
C MET A 9 -26.76 -34.48 -26.68
N ARG A 10 -27.72 -34.05 -25.86
CA ARG A 10 -28.34 -32.72 -25.98
C ARG A 10 -27.64 -31.75 -25.04
N ASN A 11 -26.58 -31.13 -25.56
CA ASN A 11 -26.14 -29.79 -25.17
C ASN A 11 -25.63 -29.65 -23.72
N GLN A 12 -24.37 -29.99 -23.51
CA GLN A 12 -23.64 -29.63 -22.29
C GLN A 12 -22.70 -28.42 -22.49
N ASN A 13 -22.70 -27.76 -23.65
CA ASN A 13 -21.75 -26.69 -23.97
C ASN A 13 -22.29 -25.56 -24.90
N ALA A 14 -23.60 -25.39 -25.08
CA ALA A 14 -24.12 -24.27 -25.89
C ALA A 14 -24.18 -22.92 -25.15
N ALA A 15 -23.81 -22.85 -23.87
CA ALA A 15 -23.79 -21.60 -23.10
C ALA A 15 -22.38 -21.10 -22.72
N VAL A 16 -21.30 -21.78 -23.13
CA VAL A 16 -19.92 -21.35 -22.84
C VAL A 16 -19.08 -21.37 -24.11
N ARG A 17 -19.53 -20.67 -25.15
CA ARG A 17 -18.60 -20.19 -26.18
C ARG A 17 -17.87 -18.98 -25.60
N GLY A 18 -16.74 -19.24 -24.94
CA GLY A 18 -15.79 -18.22 -24.51
C GLY A 18 -15.33 -17.38 -25.71
N THR A 19 -15.99 -16.25 -25.91
CA THR A 19 -15.58 -15.20 -26.83
C THR A 19 -14.60 -14.26 -26.13
N THR A 20 -13.39 -14.75 -25.89
CA THR A 20 -12.19 -13.92 -25.82
C THR A 20 -11.23 -14.32 -26.94
N LYS A 21 -11.75 -14.44 -28.18
CA LYS A 21 -11.00 -14.93 -29.35
C LYS A 21 -10.43 -13.84 -30.27
N GLY A 22 -10.67 -12.56 -29.97
CA GLY A 22 -10.12 -11.40 -30.71
C GLY A 22 -8.91 -10.77 -30.02
N GLN A 23 -9.09 -10.17 -28.83
CA GLN A 23 -8.01 -9.52 -28.08
C GLN A 23 -6.83 -10.45 -27.79
N ASN A 24 -7.07 -11.72 -27.43
CA ASN A 24 -6.00 -12.64 -27.04
C ASN A 24 -5.06 -12.98 -28.20
N ARG A 25 -5.53 -13.03 -29.45
CA ARG A 25 -4.66 -13.32 -30.60
C ARG A 25 -3.71 -12.16 -30.89
N ALA A 26 -4.22 -10.93 -30.86
CA ALA A 26 -3.39 -9.74 -31.02
C ALA A 26 -2.33 -9.64 -29.90
N ASN A 27 -2.73 -9.91 -28.66
CA ASN A 27 -1.84 -9.88 -27.50
C ASN A 27 -0.78 -11.00 -27.56
N VAL A 28 -1.15 -12.21 -27.96
CA VAL A 28 -0.21 -13.35 -28.15
C VAL A 28 0.76 -13.10 -29.31
N LEU A 29 0.31 -12.50 -30.42
CA LEU A 29 1.18 -12.15 -31.55
C LEU A 29 2.17 -11.05 -31.17
N GLN A 30 1.72 -10.02 -30.44
CA GLN A 30 2.59 -8.99 -29.89
C GLN A 30 3.62 -9.59 -28.93
N LEU A 31 3.20 -10.49 -28.03
CA LEU A 31 4.10 -11.15 -27.08
C LEU A 31 5.13 -12.04 -27.78
N LYS A 32 4.74 -12.73 -28.87
CA LYS A 32 5.65 -13.54 -29.69
C LYS A 32 6.68 -12.68 -30.43
N LEU A 33 6.28 -11.51 -30.93
CA LEU A 33 7.20 -10.54 -31.55
C LEU A 33 8.20 -9.97 -30.53
N ILE A 34 7.75 -9.72 -29.29
CA ILE A 34 8.61 -9.26 -28.20
C ILE A 34 9.62 -10.35 -27.79
N GLY A 35 9.18 -11.60 -27.66
CA GLY A 35 10.01 -12.75 -27.29
C GLY A 35 11.08 -13.13 -28.32
N GLN A 36 11.02 -12.62 -29.56
CA GLN A 36 12.04 -12.82 -30.60
C GLN A 36 13.10 -11.71 -30.64
N SER A 37 12.87 -10.58 -29.98
CA SER A 37 13.70 -9.38 -30.17
C SER A 37 14.98 -9.35 -29.31
N HIS A 38 14.98 -10.03 -28.16
CA HIS A 38 16.11 -10.11 -27.24
C HIS A 38 16.09 -11.45 -26.49
N PRO A 39 17.24 -12.09 -26.18
CA PRO A 39 17.29 -13.36 -25.45
C PRO A 39 16.61 -13.32 -24.07
N THR A 40 16.36 -12.13 -23.52
CA THR A 40 15.62 -11.93 -22.26
C THR A 40 14.11 -11.73 -22.45
N GLY A 41 13.61 -11.68 -23.69
CA GLY A 41 12.21 -11.41 -24.00
C GLY A 41 11.73 -10.01 -23.56
N LEU A 42 12.65 -9.09 -23.25
CA LEU A 42 12.33 -7.71 -22.87
C LEU A 42 12.17 -6.83 -24.11
N THR A 43 11.22 -5.90 -24.05
CA THR A 43 11.03 -4.90 -25.12
C THR A 43 12.19 -3.91 -25.16
N THR A 44 12.41 -3.26 -26.30
CA THR A 44 13.43 -2.23 -26.48
C THR A 44 13.31 -1.07 -25.48
N ASN A 45 12.08 -0.69 -25.09
CA ASN A 45 11.84 0.33 -24.06
C ASN A 45 12.29 -0.11 -22.67
N LEU A 46 12.18 -1.40 -22.34
CA LEU A 46 12.68 -1.95 -21.07
C LEU A 46 14.20 -2.12 -21.09
N LEU A 47 14.78 -2.50 -22.22
CA LEU A 47 16.25 -2.62 -22.38
C LEU A 47 16.96 -1.27 -22.17
N LYS A 48 16.34 -0.15 -22.60
CA LYS A 48 16.84 1.22 -22.33
C LYS A 48 16.99 1.55 -20.85
N LEU A 49 16.27 0.86 -19.96
CA LEU A 49 16.42 1.03 -18.51
C LEU A 49 17.65 0.32 -17.95
N PHE A 50 18.12 -0.72 -18.65
CA PHE A 50 19.30 -1.50 -18.30
C PHE A 50 20.54 -1.07 -19.10
N GLU A 51 20.41 -0.08 -19.98
CA GLU A 51 21.57 0.51 -20.64
C GLU A 51 22.52 1.04 -19.56
N PRO A 52 23.84 0.77 -19.69
CA PRO A 52 24.82 1.26 -18.74
C PRO A 52 24.62 2.75 -18.55
N ARG A 53 24.32 3.15 -17.30
CA ARG A 53 24.23 4.56 -16.94
C ARG A 53 25.53 5.20 -17.38
N LEU A 54 25.46 6.24 -18.23
CA LEU A 54 26.64 7.00 -18.62
C LEU A 54 27.47 7.31 -17.36
N PRO A 55 28.81 7.16 -17.41
CA PRO A 55 29.67 7.48 -16.30
C PRO A 55 29.28 8.85 -15.75
N LEU A 56 28.87 8.88 -14.48
CA LEU A 56 28.38 10.11 -13.87
C LEU A 56 29.52 11.14 -13.91
N GLU A 57 29.25 12.30 -14.50
CA GLU A 57 30.15 13.45 -14.42
C GLU A 57 30.53 13.68 -12.96
N PHE A 58 31.83 13.76 -12.68
CA PHE A 58 32.32 13.93 -11.31
C PHE A 58 31.79 15.25 -10.73
N LYS A 59 30.77 15.15 -9.89
CA LYS A 59 30.34 16.27 -9.06
C LYS A 59 31.24 16.29 -7.83
N PRO A 60 32.05 17.34 -7.62
CA PRO A 60 32.84 17.45 -6.40
C PRO A 60 31.90 17.31 -5.19
N PRO A 61 32.33 16.61 -4.12
CA PRO A 61 31.51 16.46 -2.92
C PRO A 61 31.02 17.84 -2.47
N PRO A 62 29.70 18.02 -2.29
CA PRO A 62 29.18 19.30 -1.83
C PRO A 62 29.89 19.66 -0.53
N GLU A 63 30.55 20.81 -0.53
CA GLU A 63 31.29 21.29 0.64
C GLU A 63 30.32 21.28 1.82
N LYS A 64 30.70 20.54 2.86
CA LYS A 64 29.85 20.29 4.03
C LYS A 64 29.46 21.65 4.60
N ARG A 65 28.22 22.07 4.36
CA ARG A 65 27.67 23.27 5.00
C ARG A 65 27.81 23.04 6.49
N LYS A 66 28.34 24.02 7.21
CA LYS A 66 28.41 23.96 8.66
C LYS A 66 26.97 23.82 9.16
N CYS A 67 26.57 22.61 9.54
CA CYS A 67 25.33 22.40 10.27
C CYS A 67 25.39 23.28 11.52
N PRO A 68 24.27 23.90 11.94
CA PRO A 68 24.22 24.48 13.27
C PRO A 68 24.75 23.45 14.28
N PRO A 69 25.55 23.87 15.27
CA PRO A 69 26.04 22.94 16.28
C PRO A 69 24.86 22.18 16.88
N TYR A 70 25.07 20.91 17.23
CA TYR A 70 24.05 20.02 17.82
C TYR A 70 23.60 20.42 19.24
N SER A 71 23.53 21.72 19.48
CA SER A 71 23.08 22.36 20.68
C SER A 71 21.58 22.59 20.55
N GLY A 72 20.83 21.50 20.67
CA GLY A 72 19.37 21.52 20.67
C GLY A 72 18.84 21.57 22.11
N MET A 73 18.14 20.52 22.50
CA MET A 73 17.45 20.48 23.80
C MET A 73 18.38 20.32 25.00
N ALA A 74 19.62 19.87 24.77
CA ALA A 74 20.62 19.69 25.84
C ALA A 74 20.98 21.02 26.55
N GLN A 75 20.80 22.17 25.89
CA GLN A 75 21.06 23.48 26.50
C GLN A 75 20.09 23.84 27.62
N PHE A 76 18.88 23.28 27.58
CA PHE A 76 17.84 23.61 28.54
C PHE A 76 17.83 22.67 29.74
N VAL A 77 18.71 21.66 29.78
CA VAL A 77 18.78 20.65 30.86
C VAL A 77 18.94 21.29 32.23
N SER A 78 19.66 22.42 32.33
CA SER A 78 19.82 23.19 33.57
C SER A 78 18.57 23.90 34.07
N ASN A 79 17.56 24.06 33.21
CA ASN A 79 16.33 24.78 33.51
C ASN A 79 15.16 23.83 33.82
N PHE A 80 15.38 22.51 33.78
CA PHE A 80 14.35 21.55 34.19
C PHE A 80 14.34 21.43 35.71
N ALA A 81 13.15 21.44 36.29
CA ALA A 81 12.94 21.14 37.70
C ALA A 81 13.43 19.71 38.00
N GLU A 82 14.21 19.54 39.06
CA GLU A 82 14.67 18.23 39.50
C GLU A 82 13.59 17.54 40.35
N PRO A 83 13.63 16.20 40.48
CA PRO A 83 12.74 15.46 41.37
C PRO A 83 12.96 15.88 42.84
N GLY A 84 12.25 16.91 43.28
CA GLY A 84 12.42 17.54 44.60
C GLY A 84 11.99 19.01 44.64
N ASP A 85 11.95 19.68 43.49
CA ASP A 85 11.50 21.07 43.38
C ASP A 85 9.98 21.20 43.42
N LEU A 86 9.48 22.31 43.97
CA LEU A 86 8.03 22.59 44.07
C LEU A 86 7.33 22.69 42.70
N GLU A 87 8.08 23.09 41.67
CA GLU A 87 7.60 23.21 40.29
C GLU A 87 7.65 21.87 39.53
N TYR A 88 8.18 20.80 40.13
CA TYR A 88 8.24 19.49 39.51
C TYR A 88 6.84 18.86 39.46
N ALA A 89 6.18 19.00 38.30
CA ALA A 89 4.95 18.28 38.02
C ALA A 89 5.28 16.78 37.82
N PRO A 90 4.72 15.87 38.64
CA PRO A 90 4.95 14.44 38.43
C PRO A 90 4.44 14.04 37.03
N PRO A 91 5.16 13.14 36.31
CA PRO A 91 4.74 12.72 34.98
C PRO A 91 3.30 12.23 35.00
N ILE A 92 2.44 12.92 34.24
CA ILE A 92 1.02 12.60 34.14
C ILE A 92 0.92 11.24 33.44
N LYS A 93 0.44 10.24 34.17
CA LYS A 93 0.17 8.90 33.62
C LYS A 93 -1.19 8.90 32.94
N GLU A 94 -1.36 9.70 31.90
CA GLU A 94 -2.48 9.53 30.99
C GLU A 94 -2.17 8.31 30.11
N ALA A 95 -2.43 7.13 30.68
CA ALA A 95 -2.65 5.94 29.88
C ALA A 95 -4.14 5.95 29.53
N GLU A 96 -4.49 6.06 28.25
CA GLU A 96 -5.85 5.84 27.77
C GLU A 96 -6.30 4.47 28.30
N THR A 97 -7.13 4.47 29.34
CA THR A 97 -7.62 3.22 29.89
C THR A 97 -8.64 2.66 28.92
N ARG A 98 -8.61 1.35 28.69
CA ARG A 98 -9.54 0.62 27.79
C ARG A 98 -11.02 0.97 28.02
N VAL A 99 -11.33 1.46 29.22
CA VAL A 99 -12.66 1.88 29.67
C VAL A 99 -13.18 3.08 28.87
N GLU A 100 -12.33 4.07 28.57
CA GLU A 100 -12.72 5.32 27.89
C GLU A 100 -13.16 5.06 26.45
N PHE A 101 -12.38 4.27 25.69
CA PHE A 101 -12.75 3.84 24.34
C PHE A 101 -14.09 3.08 24.28
N SER A 102 -14.36 2.24 25.28
CA SER A 102 -15.61 1.48 25.34
C SER A 102 -16.81 2.39 25.57
N THR A 103 -16.69 3.40 26.44
CA THR A 103 -17.78 4.33 26.72
C THR A 103 -18.14 5.21 25.52
N TYR A 104 -17.15 5.72 24.77
CA TYR A 104 -17.42 6.52 23.56
C TYR A 104 -18.10 5.69 22.46
N TYR A 105 -17.70 4.44 22.28
CA TYR A 105 -18.30 3.56 21.28
C TYR A 105 -19.76 3.22 21.62
N ILE A 106 -20.04 2.91 22.88
CA ILE A 106 -21.41 2.64 23.35
C ILE A 106 -22.28 3.89 23.22
N CYS A 107 -21.78 5.07 23.63
CA CYS A 107 -22.52 6.34 23.47
C CYS A 107 -22.80 6.66 22.00
N SER A 108 -21.81 6.46 21.10
CA SER A 108 -21.99 6.69 19.67
C SER A 108 -23.01 5.75 19.04
N ILE A 109 -23.04 4.47 19.46
CA ILE A 109 -24.03 3.50 18.98
C ILE A 109 -25.43 3.86 19.48
N LEU A 110 -25.58 4.21 20.75
CA LEU A 110 -26.87 4.60 21.33
C LEU A 110 -27.41 5.88 20.67
N PHE A 111 -26.54 6.85 20.38
CA PHE A 111 -26.92 8.08 19.69
C PHE A 111 -27.38 7.82 18.25
N LEU A 112 -26.67 6.95 17.52
CA LEU A 112 -27.05 6.54 16.17
C LEU A 112 -28.39 5.77 16.17
N TRP A 113 -28.60 4.88 17.14
CA TRP A 113 -29.86 4.13 17.28
C TRP A 113 -31.04 5.04 17.60
N PHE A 114 -30.83 6.04 18.46
CA PHE A 114 -31.83 7.06 18.77
C PHE A 114 -32.17 7.90 17.55
N LEU A 115 -31.17 8.32 16.76
CA LEU A 115 -31.38 9.09 15.53
C LEU A 115 -32.18 8.30 14.47
N ILE A 116 -31.89 7.01 14.31
CA ILE A 116 -32.60 6.11 13.38
C ILE A 116 -34.05 5.86 13.83
N THR A 117 -34.31 5.87 15.14
CA THR A 117 -35.66 5.59 15.67
C THR A 117 -36.60 6.80 15.57
N ILE A 118 -36.04 8.01 15.51
CA ILE A 118 -36.80 9.27 15.45
C ILE A 118 -37.07 9.74 14.02
N LEU A 119 -36.30 9.23 13.05
CA LEU A 119 -36.47 9.52 11.62
C LEU A 119 -37.47 8.53 10.98
#